data_AF-A0A359KJ84-F1
#
_entry.id   AF-A0A359KJ84-F1
#
_cell.length_a   1.000
_cell.length_b   1.000
_cell.length_c   1.000
_cell.angle_alpha   90.00
_cell.angle_beta   90.00
_cell.angle_gamma   90.00
#
_symmetry.space_group_name_H-M   'P 1'
#
loop_
_entity.id
_entity.type
_entity.pdbx_description
1 polymer ?
#
loop_
_entity_poly.entity_id
_entity_poly.type
_entity_poly.pdbx_seq_one_letter_code
_entity_poly.pdbx_strand_id
1 'polypeptide(L)'
;MVLGLFGGRVLATTDLRPTLVTGGTRSGKGRGHVVPTLLAWTDSVLVHDPKGELWVVTAGWRARFSHVLYLNPRMPSSACWNPLAEIRPGPGELAQVQRLVAILSDPGGARDEEAIWDKAASEILEAVILHVLYT
;
A
#
# COMPACT_ATOMS: atom_id res chain seq x y z
N MET A 1 0.80 17.62 5.71
CA MET A 1 -0.49 16.94 5.93
C MET A 1 -1.52 17.90 6.52
N VAL A 2 -2.75 17.90 6.02
CA VAL A 2 -3.82 18.80 6.51
C VAL A 2 -4.46 18.21 7.76
N LEU A 3 -4.46 18.93 8.88
CA LEU A 3 -5.09 18.51 10.13
C LEU A 3 -6.58 18.88 10.19
N GLY A 4 -6.97 19.99 9.58
CA GLY A 4 -8.35 20.46 9.54
C GLY A 4 -8.44 21.97 9.31
N LEU A 5 -9.48 22.58 9.86
CA LEU A 5 -9.70 24.03 9.83
C LEU A 5 -9.67 24.60 11.24
N PHE A 6 -8.99 25.74 11.41
CA PHE A 6 -9.01 26.52 12.65
C PHE A 6 -9.20 28.00 12.30
N GLY A 7 -10.27 28.62 12.82
CA GLY A 7 -10.60 30.02 12.51
C GLY A 7 -10.77 30.30 11.00
N GLY A 8 -11.33 29.35 10.25
CA GLY A 8 -11.50 29.45 8.79
C GLY A 8 -10.22 29.25 7.96
N ARG A 9 -9.08 29.01 8.61
CA ARG A 9 -7.79 28.75 7.95
C ARG A 9 -7.48 27.26 7.96
N VAL A 10 -6.86 26.78 6.89
CA VAL A 10 -6.33 25.41 6.81
C VAL A 10 -5.18 25.27 7.80
N LEU A 11 -5.33 24.33 8.73
CA LEU A 11 -4.26 23.92 9.63
C LEU A 11 -3.59 22.70 9.01
N ALA A 12 -2.29 22.79 8.77
CA ALA A 12 -1.49 21.69 8.22
C ALA A 12 -0.18 21.57 8.99
N THR A 13 0.30 20.34 9.13
CA THR A 13 1.64 20.04 9.64
C THR A 13 2.60 19.75 8.49
N THR A 14 3.85 20.14 8.66
CA THR A 14 4.97 19.81 7.76
C THR A 14 5.82 18.66 8.30
N ASP A 15 5.50 18.12 9.48
CA ASP A 15 6.20 16.96 10.02
C ASP A 15 5.79 15.66 9.30
N LEU A 16 6.70 14.69 9.31
CA LEU A 16 6.49 13.35 8.76
C LEU A 16 6.10 12.33 9.83
N ARG A 17 5.66 12.81 11.00
CA ARG A 17 5.30 11.91 12.10
C ARG A 17 4.00 11.18 11.76
N PRO A 18 3.92 9.86 12.05
CA PRO A 18 2.68 9.12 11.89
C PRO A 18 1.54 9.80 12.65
N THR A 19 0.37 9.89 12.03
CA THR A 19 -0.81 10.50 12.64
C THR A 19 -1.98 9.52 12.60
N LEU A 20 -2.66 9.40 13.75
CA LEU A 20 -3.88 8.63 13.89
C LEU A 20 -5.08 9.59 13.95
N VAL A 21 -6.03 9.42 13.03
CA VAL A 21 -7.28 10.20 13.02
C VAL A 21 -8.45 9.29 13.38
N THR A 22 -9.06 9.55 14.54
CA THR A 22 -10.19 8.77 15.06
C THR A 22 -11.51 9.52 14.90
N GLY A 23 -12.61 8.78 14.85
CA GLY A 23 -13.96 9.34 14.75
C GLY A 23 -14.95 8.31 14.22
N GLY A 24 -16.24 8.49 14.50
CA GLY A 24 -17.29 7.57 14.05
C GLY A 24 -17.53 7.56 12.53
N THR A 25 -18.42 6.68 12.07
CA THR A 25 -18.93 6.71 10.70
C THR A 25 -19.59 8.07 10.42
N ARG A 26 -19.39 8.63 9.21
CA ARG A 26 -19.87 9.97 8.81
C ARG A 26 -19.31 11.15 9.61
N SER A 27 -18.28 10.97 10.45
CA SER A 27 -17.62 12.07 11.18
C SER A 27 -16.77 13.00 10.29
N GLY A 28 -16.79 12.82 8.97
CA GLY A 28 -16.09 13.69 8.04
C GLY A 28 -14.59 13.42 7.85
N LYS A 29 -13.97 12.41 8.49
CA LYS A 29 -12.52 12.12 8.36
C LYS A 29 -12.02 12.11 6.91
N GLY A 30 -12.75 11.44 6.01
CA GLY A 30 -12.40 11.38 4.59
C GLY A 30 -12.40 12.76 3.93
N ARG A 31 -13.48 13.52 4.12
CA ARG A 31 -13.67 14.85 3.48
C ARG A 31 -12.86 15.97 4.13
N GLY A 32 -12.65 15.92 5.44
CA GLY A 32 -12.04 16.98 6.23
C GLY A 32 -10.54 16.82 6.48
N HIS A 33 -10.02 15.60 6.36
CA HIS A 33 -8.60 15.31 6.60
C HIS A 33 -7.93 14.64 5.38
N VAL A 34 -8.46 13.49 4.93
CA VAL A 34 -7.80 12.67 3.90
C VAL A 34 -7.79 13.36 2.53
N VAL A 35 -8.94 13.78 2.01
CA VAL A 35 -9.04 14.47 0.72
C VAL A 35 -8.22 15.77 0.69
N PRO A 36 -8.34 16.70 1.67
CA PRO A 36 -7.51 17.90 1.70
C PRO A 36 -6.01 17.58 1.75
N THR A 37 -5.62 16.53 2.49
CA THR A 37 -4.22 16.06 2.51
C THR A 37 -3.78 15.59 1.13
N LEU A 38 -4.54 14.73 0.45
CA LEU A 38 -4.18 14.22 -0.88
C LEU A 38 -4.12 15.31 -1.97
N LEU A 39 -4.88 16.39 -1.81
CA LEU A 39 -4.87 17.54 -2.73
C LEU A 39 -3.72 18.52 -2.45
N ALA A 40 -3.33 18.69 -1.18
CA ALA A 40 -2.26 19.60 -0.77
C ALA A 40 -0.86 18.95 -0.75
N TRP A 41 -0.78 17.64 -0.55
CA TRP A 41 0.47 16.87 -0.49
C TRP A 41 1.01 16.63 -1.89
N THR A 42 2.09 17.30 -2.28
CA THR A 42 2.66 17.19 -3.63
C THR A 42 3.63 16.03 -3.81
N ASP A 43 4.11 15.44 -2.73
CA ASP A 43 5.00 14.27 -2.78
C ASP A 43 4.24 12.96 -3.05
N SER A 44 5.00 11.88 -3.20
CA SER A 44 4.51 10.52 -3.39
C SER A 44 3.61 10.07 -2.24
N VAL A 45 2.56 9.30 -2.57
CA VAL A 45 1.61 8.76 -1.59
C VAL A 45 1.06 7.41 -2.06
N LEU A 46 0.99 6.45 -1.14
CA LEU A 46 0.26 5.20 -1.31
C LEU A 46 -1.05 5.30 -0.52
N VAL A 47 -2.18 5.06 -1.20
CA VAL A 47 -3.52 5.21 -0.59
C VAL A 47 -4.24 3.88 -0.65
N HIS A 48 -4.58 3.34 0.52
CA HIS A 48 -5.51 2.22 0.62
C HIS A 48 -6.95 2.74 0.58
N ASP A 49 -7.62 2.59 -0.56
CA ASP A 49 -8.97 3.09 -0.81
C ASP A 49 -9.93 1.97 -1.24
N PRO A 50 -10.46 1.16 -0.30
CA PRO A 50 -11.37 0.05 -0.62
C PRO A 50 -12.65 0.46 -1.33
N LYS A 51 -13.05 1.73 -1.24
CA LYS A 51 -14.29 2.26 -1.83
C LYS A 51 -14.07 2.96 -3.17
N GLY A 52 -12.84 3.34 -3.50
CA GLY A 52 -12.51 4.11 -4.69
C GLY A 52 -12.92 5.60 -4.64
N GLU A 53 -13.50 6.06 -3.52
CA GLU A 53 -14.00 7.44 -3.39
C GLU A 53 -12.87 8.47 -3.41
N LEU A 54 -11.70 8.12 -2.86
CA LEU A 54 -10.54 9.00 -2.85
C LEU A 54 -9.89 9.07 -4.23
N TRP A 55 -9.81 7.94 -4.94
CA TRP A 55 -9.33 7.89 -6.32
C TRP A 55 -10.15 8.82 -7.22
N VAL A 56 -11.47 8.67 -7.21
CA VAL A 56 -12.40 9.47 -8.04
C VAL A 56 -12.22 10.97 -7.81
N VAL A 57 -12.03 11.39 -6.55
CA VAL A 57 -11.95 12.82 -6.21
C VAL A 57 -10.56 13.41 -6.44
N THR A 58 -9.49 12.64 -6.27
CA THR A 58 -8.14 13.20 -6.15
C THR A 58 -7.19 12.85 -7.29
N ALA A 59 -7.40 11.73 -7.99
CA ALA A 59 -6.46 11.24 -9.00
C ALA A 59 -6.26 12.24 -10.15
N GLY A 60 -7.34 12.84 -10.65
CA GLY A 60 -7.26 13.84 -11.73
C GLY A 60 -6.46 15.09 -11.35
N TRP A 61 -6.57 15.56 -10.11
CA TRP A 61 -5.74 16.67 -9.61
C TRP A 61 -4.27 16.27 -9.52
N ARG A 62 -3.99 15.10 -8.92
CA ARG A 62 -2.62 14.59 -8.74
C ARG A 62 -1.92 14.28 -10.06
N ALA A 63 -2.65 13.83 -11.08
CA ALA A 63 -2.14 13.57 -12.42
C ALA A 63 -1.50 14.80 -13.09
N ARG A 64 -1.82 16.01 -12.61
CA ARG A 64 -1.24 17.26 -13.14
C ARG A 64 0.23 17.46 -12.77
N PHE A 65 0.72 16.76 -11.74
CA PHE A 65 2.08 16.93 -11.22
C PHE A 65 2.78 15.62 -10.85
N SER A 66 2.12 14.47 -11.01
CA SER A 66 2.68 13.16 -10.66
C SER A 66 2.08 12.05 -11.52
N HIS A 67 2.70 10.88 -11.51
CA HIS A 67 2.13 9.67 -12.08
C HIS A 67 1.11 9.08 -11.11
N VAL A 68 -0.10 8.78 -11.59
CA VAL A 68 -1.17 8.18 -10.79
C VAL A 68 -1.47 6.78 -11.30
N LEU A 69 -1.34 5.80 -10.41
CA LEU A 69 -1.65 4.41 -10.69
C LEU A 69 -2.79 3.96 -9.79
N TYR A 70 -3.78 3.30 -10.39
CA TYR A 70 -4.86 2.64 -9.66
C TYR A 70 -4.66 1.15 -9.77
N LEU A 71 -4.44 0.47 -8.64
CA LEU A 71 -4.32 -0.99 -8.58
C LEU A 71 -5.61 -1.56 -7.98
N ASN A 72 -6.35 -2.32 -8.78
CA ASN A 72 -7.53 -3.04 -8.33
C ASN A 72 -7.55 -4.45 -8.95
N PRO A 73 -7.21 -5.50 -8.18
CA PRO A 73 -7.13 -6.87 -8.69
C PRO A 73 -8.43 -7.42 -9.30
N ARG A 74 -9.58 -6.77 -9.04
CA ARG A 74 -10.88 -7.13 -9.62
C ARG A 74 -11.19 -6.39 -10.93
N MET A 75 -10.34 -5.45 -11.33
CA MET A 75 -10.53 -4.60 -12.51
C MET A 75 -9.36 -4.80 -13.48
N PRO A 76 -9.57 -5.55 -14.59
CA PRO A 76 -8.51 -5.82 -15.56
C PRO A 76 -7.92 -4.57 -16.23
N SER A 77 -8.66 -3.47 -16.29
CA SER A 77 -8.20 -2.18 -16.84
C SER A 77 -7.38 -1.34 -15.86
N SER A 78 -7.28 -1.77 -14.59
CA SER A 78 -6.42 -1.11 -13.61
C SER A 78 -4.94 -1.45 -13.86
N ALA A 79 -4.03 -0.74 -13.20
CA ALA A 79 -2.60 -1.01 -13.30
C ALA A 79 -2.29 -2.46 -12.92
N CYS A 80 -1.40 -3.09 -13.68
CA CYS A 80 -0.91 -4.44 -13.37
C CYS A 80 0.34 -4.34 -12.49
N TRP A 81 0.45 -5.24 -11.51
CA TRP A 81 1.65 -5.39 -10.70
C TRP A 81 1.93 -6.87 -10.48
N ASN A 82 3.17 -7.27 -10.75
CA ASN A 82 3.65 -8.62 -10.46
C ASN A 82 4.72 -8.53 -9.37
N PRO A 83 4.45 -8.94 -8.13
CA PRO A 83 5.43 -8.89 -7.06
C PRO A 83 6.66 -9.78 -7.33
N LEU A 84 6.54 -10.81 -8.16
CA LEU A 84 7.67 -11.66 -8.55
C LEU A 84 8.67 -10.91 -9.45
N ALA A 85 8.20 -9.90 -10.19
CA ALA A 85 9.07 -9.10 -11.05
C ALA A 85 10.03 -8.18 -10.26
N GLU A 86 9.78 -7.98 -8.96
CA GLU A 86 10.66 -7.21 -8.07
C GLU A 86 11.90 -8.00 -7.63
N ILE A 87 11.89 -9.34 -7.80
CA ILE A 87 13.02 -10.19 -7.44
C ILE A 87 14.11 -10.04 -8.49
N ARG A 88 15.28 -9.56 -8.07
CA ARG A 88 16.45 -9.48 -8.95
C ARG A 88 17.33 -10.73 -8.82
N PRO A 89 17.54 -11.49 -9.91
CA PRO A 89 18.43 -12.64 -9.90
C PRO A 89 19.87 -12.27 -9.53
N GLY A 90 20.55 -13.19 -8.86
CA GLY A 90 21.94 -13.04 -8.45
C GLY A 90 22.13 -12.92 -6.93
N PRO A 91 23.20 -12.24 -6.46
CA PRO A 91 23.53 -12.20 -5.04
C PRO A 91 22.37 -11.66 -4.18
N GLY A 92 21.83 -12.49 -3.29
CA GLY A 92 20.77 -12.12 -2.36
C GLY A 92 19.33 -12.37 -2.86
N GLU A 93 19.13 -13.05 -3.98
CA GLU A 93 17.80 -13.45 -4.47
C GLU A 93 17.02 -14.29 -3.46
N LEU A 94 17.66 -15.25 -2.79
CA LEU A 94 17.00 -16.10 -1.79
C LEU A 94 16.37 -15.25 -0.68
N ALA A 95 17.09 -14.24 -0.20
CA ALA A 95 16.59 -13.33 0.80
C ALA A 95 15.43 -12.44 0.29
N GLN A 96 15.40 -12.12 -1.01
CA GLN A 96 14.28 -11.39 -1.63
C GLN A 96 13.03 -12.30 -1.73
N VAL A 97 13.23 -13.55 -2.17
CA VAL A 97 12.17 -14.56 -2.25
C VAL A 97 11.59 -14.82 -0.86
N GLN A 98 12.44 -15.07 0.15
CA GLN A 98 12.02 -15.28 1.53
C GLN A 98 11.22 -14.12 2.10
N ARG A 99 11.62 -12.87 1.83
CA ARG A 99 10.85 -11.69 2.26
C ARG A 99 9.48 -11.63 1.59
N LEU A 100 9.41 -11.92 0.29
CA LEU A 100 8.13 -11.93 -0.41
C LEU A 100 7.23 -13.05 0.11
N VAL A 101 7.76 -14.27 0.27
CA VAL A 101 7.02 -15.41 0.80
C VAL A 101 6.53 -15.13 2.22
N ALA A 102 7.35 -14.53 3.09
CA ALA A 102 6.92 -14.15 4.43
C ALA A 102 5.68 -13.23 4.41
N ILE A 103 5.66 -12.22 3.52
CA ILE A 103 4.51 -11.31 3.36
C ILE A 103 3.28 -12.06 2.83
N LEU A 104 3.45 -12.97 1.86
CA LEU A 104 2.35 -13.70 1.24
C LEU A 104 1.74 -14.74 2.20
N SER A 105 2.59 -15.40 2.96
CA SER A 105 2.21 -16.50 3.83
C SER A 105 1.64 -16.03 5.17
N ASP A 106 2.00 -14.82 5.63
CA ASP A 106 1.40 -14.20 6.82
C ASP A 106 1.21 -12.68 6.65
N PRO A 107 0.17 -12.25 5.92
CA PRO A 107 -0.09 -10.83 5.69
C PRO A 107 -0.41 -10.04 6.96
N GLY A 108 -0.86 -10.73 8.01
CA GLY A 108 -1.32 -10.14 9.27
C GLY A 108 -0.26 -10.12 10.37
N GLY A 109 0.85 -10.83 10.19
CA GLY A 109 1.85 -11.03 11.25
C GLY A 109 1.30 -11.79 12.46
N ALA A 110 0.28 -12.63 12.24
CA ALA A 110 -0.49 -13.27 13.30
C ALA A 110 -0.22 -14.78 13.42
N ARG A 111 0.81 -15.30 12.74
CA ARG A 111 1.17 -16.72 12.83
C ARG A 111 1.60 -17.11 14.23
N ASP A 112 1.03 -18.22 14.70
CA ASP A 112 1.58 -19.00 15.80
C ASP A 112 2.90 -19.65 15.35
N GLU A 113 3.93 -19.54 16.19
CA GLU A 113 5.27 -20.09 15.93
C GLU A 113 5.28 -21.62 15.72
N GLU A 114 4.20 -22.32 16.08
CA GLU A 114 4.06 -23.79 16.02
C GLU A 114 3.40 -24.31 14.73
N ALA A 115 3.09 -23.45 13.76
CA ALA A 115 2.44 -23.85 12.52
C ALA A 115 3.42 -24.55 11.54
N ILE A 116 3.68 -25.85 11.76
CA ILE A 116 4.57 -26.67 10.92
C ILE A 116 4.16 -26.64 9.44
N TRP A 117 2.85 -26.65 9.16
CA TRP A 117 2.30 -26.61 7.80
C TRP A 117 2.61 -25.29 7.10
N ASP A 118 2.63 -24.19 7.85
CA ASP A 118 2.92 -22.86 7.34
C ASP A 118 4.39 -22.71 6.93
N LYS A 119 5.29 -23.33 7.71
CA LYS A 119 6.71 -23.39 7.38
C LYS A 119 6.96 -24.21 6.13
N ALA A 120 6.42 -25.42 6.07
CA ALA A 120 6.57 -26.30 4.90
C ALA A 120 5.99 -25.66 3.63
N ALA A 121 4.84 -24.98 3.74
CA ALA A 121 4.24 -24.26 2.62
C ALA A 121 5.14 -23.11 2.13
N SER A 122 5.74 -22.33 3.04
CA SER A 122 6.70 -21.28 2.69
C SER A 122 7.93 -21.86 1.98
N GLU A 123 8.54 -22.93 2.50
CA GLU A 123 9.72 -23.58 1.88
C GLU A 123 9.43 -24.07 0.46
N ILE A 124 8.26 -24.67 0.23
CA ILE A 124 7.83 -25.09 -1.11
C ILE A 124 7.64 -23.88 -2.02
N LEU A 125 6.98 -22.82 -1.52
CA LEU A 125 6.74 -21.61 -2.33
C LEU A 125 8.05 -20.90 -2.70
N GLU A 126 9.02 -20.83 -1.78
CA GLU A 126 10.36 -20.32 -2.04
C GLU A 126 11.04 -21.10 -3.17
N ALA A 127 11.03 -22.44 -3.08
CA ALA A 127 11.63 -23.31 -4.08
C ALA A 127 10.97 -23.15 -5.46
N VAL A 128 9.64 -23.05 -5.52
CA VAL A 128 8.90 -22.85 -6.78
C VAL A 128 9.22 -21.50 -7.40
N ILE A 129 9.26 -20.42 -6.61
CA ILE A 129 9.60 -19.09 -7.11
C ILE A 129 11.02 -19.09 -7.69
N LEU A 130 11.99 -19.67 -6.99
CA LEU A 130 13.36 -19.80 -7.50
C LEU A 130 13.42 -20.64 -8.77
N HIS A 131 12.68 -21.74 -8.85
CA HIS A 131 12.61 -22.55 -10.06
C HIS A 131 12.09 -21.73 -11.26
N VAL A 132 11.01 -20.97 -11.08
CA VAL A 132 10.43 -20.12 -12.13
C VAL A 132 11.37 -18.98 -12.54
N LEU A 133 12.20 -18.44 -11.63
CA LEU A 133 13.17 -17.40 -11.97
C LEU A 133 14.30 -17.88 -12.89
N TYR A 134 14.58 -19.19 -12.88
CA TYR A 134 15.70 -19.80 -13.61
C TYR A 134 15.26 -20.79 -14.70
N THR A 135 13.97 -20.80 -15.06
CA THR A 135 13.42 -21.60 -16.16
C THR A 135 12.71 -20.71 -17.17
#